data_AF-G5ALD2-F1
#
_entry.id   AF-G5ALD2-F1
#
_cell.length_a   1.000
_cell.length_b   1.000
_cell.length_c   1.000
_cell.angle_alpha   90.00
_cell.angle_beta   90.00
_cell.angle_gamma   90.00
#
_symmetry.space_group_name_H-M   'P 1'
#
loop_
_entity.id
_entity.type
_entity.pdbx_description
1 polymer ?
#
loop_
_entity_poly.entity_id
_entity_poly.type
_entity_poly.pdbx_seq_one_letter_code
_entity_poly.pdbx_strand_id
1 'polypeptide(L)'
;MAMNCNAKDEVDGGPPCAPGGARKTRRPDNTAFKQQPILTAGTVLPTFFIVSLIFIPIGIGIFVTSNNIREIEIDYNGTEPSSPCNQCLSPDVTPCVCTINFTLEKAFEGNVFMYYGLISIKIIVVM
;
A
#
# COMPACT_ATOMS: atom_id res chain seq x y z
N MET A 1 11.35 60.09 36.78
CA MET A 1 11.22 59.14 35.66
C MET A 1 11.57 57.77 36.22
N ALA A 2 10.63 56.83 36.15
CA ALA A 2 10.55 55.66 37.03
C ALA A 2 11.55 54.54 36.69
N MET A 3 12.10 53.96 37.76
CA MET A 3 12.98 52.78 37.81
C MET A 3 12.35 51.55 37.12
N ASN A 4 13.16 50.80 36.37
CA ASN A 4 12.79 49.55 35.73
C ASN A 4 13.39 48.36 36.50
N CYS A 5 12.61 47.71 37.37
CA CYS A 5 13.04 46.46 38.01
C CYS A 5 12.89 45.30 37.02
N ASN A 6 14.00 44.85 36.42
CA ASN A 6 14.05 43.56 35.73
C ASN A 6 14.22 42.46 36.79
N ALA A 7 13.27 41.53 36.84
CA ALA A 7 13.37 40.34 37.67
C ALA A 7 14.35 39.34 37.02
N LYS A 8 15.62 39.46 37.37
CA LYS A 8 16.60 38.38 37.32
C LYS A 8 17.49 38.54 38.55
N ASP A 9 17.79 37.40 39.15
CA ASP A 9 18.64 37.17 40.32
C ASP A 9 17.91 37.23 41.67
N GLU A 10 17.47 36.04 42.07
CA GLU A 10 17.14 35.66 43.44
C GLU A 10 18.47 35.44 44.18
N VAL A 11 18.85 36.36 45.07
CA VAL A 11 19.63 36.15 46.31
C VAL A 11 19.77 37.49 47.06
N ASP A 12 19.51 37.42 48.37
CA ASP A 12 19.71 38.43 49.41
C ASP A 12 18.65 39.53 49.61
N GLY A 13 18.39 39.83 50.90
CA GLY A 13 17.15 40.43 51.41
C GLY A 13 16.98 41.94 51.18
N GLY A 14 15.72 42.37 51.00
CA GLY A 14 15.31 43.79 50.90
C GLY A 14 13.78 43.99 50.86
N PRO A 15 13.25 45.18 51.20
CA PRO A 15 11.90 45.41 51.75
C PRO A 15 10.74 45.36 50.73
N PRO A 16 9.45 45.26 51.18
CA PRO A 16 8.34 44.91 50.30
C PRO A 16 7.80 46.11 49.52
N CYS A 17 7.64 45.97 48.20
CA CYS A 17 6.89 46.92 47.38
C CYS A 17 5.38 46.59 47.41
N ALA A 18 4.59 47.61 47.74
CA ALA A 18 3.14 47.60 47.96
C ALA A 18 2.31 47.48 46.64
N PRO A 19 0.97 47.28 46.72
CA PRO A 19 0.18 46.61 45.71
C PRO A 19 -0.22 47.54 44.57
N GLY A 20 0.06 47.15 43.32
CA GLY A 20 -0.31 47.96 42.17
C GLY A 20 -0.16 47.22 40.85
N GLY A 21 -1.25 46.58 40.40
CA GLY A 21 -1.53 46.27 39.00
C GLY A 21 -0.50 45.41 38.27
N ALA A 22 -0.56 44.09 38.47
CA ALA A 22 0.15 43.13 37.64
C ALA A 22 -0.15 43.39 36.15
N ARG A 23 0.86 43.83 35.39
CA ARG A 23 0.79 43.83 33.93
C ARG A 23 0.63 42.38 33.47
N LYS A 24 -0.60 41.97 33.18
CA LYS A 24 -0.89 40.70 32.51
C LYS A 24 -0.20 40.71 31.15
N THR A 25 1.00 40.14 31.09
CA THR A 25 1.65 39.77 29.84
C THR A 25 0.72 38.81 29.10
N ARG A 26 0.20 39.23 27.94
CA ARG A 26 -0.62 38.43 27.02
C ARG A 26 0.23 37.52 26.12
N ARG A 27 1.45 37.18 26.54
CA ARG A 27 2.28 36.23 25.81
C ARG A 27 1.80 34.83 26.18
N PRO A 28 1.40 33.99 25.21
CA PRO A 28 1.06 32.60 25.49
C PRO A 28 2.28 31.91 26.09
N ASP A 29 2.10 31.16 27.18
CA ASP A 29 3.17 30.37 27.76
C ASP A 29 3.73 29.38 26.72
N ASN A 30 5.05 29.41 26.52
CA ASN A 30 5.78 28.51 25.63
C ASN A 30 6.04 27.16 26.30
N THR A 31 5.00 26.59 26.91
CA THR A 31 5.05 25.24 27.49
C THR A 31 4.82 24.21 26.38
N ALA A 32 5.62 23.14 26.38
CA ALA A 32 5.63 22.07 25.37
C ALA A 32 4.24 21.42 25.13
N PHE A 33 3.31 21.60 26.05
CA PHE A 33 1.95 21.09 25.98
C PHE A 33 1.00 21.92 25.07
N LYS A 34 1.27 23.21 24.83
CA LYS A 34 0.45 24.06 23.94
C LYS A 34 0.86 24.00 22.47
N GLN A 35 2.01 23.40 22.16
CA GLN A 35 2.41 23.11 20.79
C GLN A 35 1.77 21.78 20.39
N GLN A 36 0.49 21.78 20.02
CA GLN A 36 -0.09 20.62 19.34
C GLN A 36 0.76 20.36 18.09
N PRO A 37 1.30 19.15 17.89
CA PRO A 37 2.03 18.82 16.67
C PRO A 37 1.10 19.06 15.49
N ILE A 38 1.36 20.12 14.73
CA ILE A 38 0.61 20.40 13.52
C ILE A 38 1.18 19.43 12.48
N LEU A 39 0.34 18.56 11.93
CA LEU A 39 0.61 17.82 10.69
C LEU A 39 0.66 18.84 9.53
N THR A 40 1.68 19.68 9.53
CA THR A 40 1.89 20.75 8.56
C THR A 40 2.42 20.15 7.26
N ALA A 41 2.03 20.74 6.12
CA ALA A 41 2.51 20.39 4.78
C ALA A 41 4.05 20.21 4.66
N GLY A 42 4.82 20.81 5.56
CA GLY A 42 6.29 20.71 5.61
C GLY A 42 6.84 19.33 6.00
N THR A 43 6.10 18.47 6.70
CA THR A 43 6.54 17.10 7.02
C THR A 43 5.91 16.05 6.11
N VAL A 44 4.69 16.29 5.66
CA VAL A 44 3.95 15.39 4.77
C VAL A 44 4.57 15.36 3.36
N LEU A 45 4.99 16.51 2.84
CA LEU A 45 5.56 16.63 1.50
C LEU A 45 6.88 15.84 1.34
N PRO A 46 7.90 15.98 2.22
CA PRO A 46 9.11 15.16 2.14
C PRO A 46 8.85 13.66 2.34
N THR A 47 7.89 13.31 3.21
CA THR A 47 7.54 11.91 3.46
C THR A 47 6.98 11.24 2.20
N PHE A 48 6.10 11.92 1.45
CA PHE A 48 5.60 11.39 0.19
C PHE A 48 6.70 11.19 -0.86
N PHE A 49 7.68 12.08 -0.94
CA PHE A 49 8.82 11.90 -1.85
C PHE A 49 9.64 10.65 -1.50
N ILE A 50 9.94 10.43 -0.21
CA ILE A 50 10.71 9.26 0.23
C ILE A 50 9.95 7.97 -0.06
N VAL A 51 8.66 7.91 0.31
CA VAL A 51 7.81 6.74 0.05
C VAL A 51 7.72 6.45 -1.45
N SER A 52 7.56 7.49 -2.27
CA SER A 52 7.51 7.33 -3.73
C SER A 52 8.83 6.79 -4.29
N LEU A 53 9.97 7.32 -3.86
CA LEU A 53 11.29 6.86 -4.29
C LEU A 53 11.57 5.40 -3.90
N ILE A 54 10.99 4.91 -2.81
CA ILE A 54 11.09 3.51 -2.41
C ILE A 54 10.10 2.64 -3.19
N PHE A 55 8.88 3.11 -3.40
CA PHE A 55 7.84 2.33 -4.10
C PHE A 55 8.08 2.21 -5.60
N ILE A 56 8.76 3.16 -6.25
CA ILE A 56 9.12 3.06 -7.66
C ILE A 56 9.99 1.81 -7.94
N PRO A 57 11.17 1.60 -7.32
CA PRO A 57 11.99 0.42 -7.59
C PRO A 57 11.31 -0.88 -7.14
N ILE A 58 10.56 -0.87 -6.04
CA ILE A 58 9.78 -2.04 -5.59
C ILE A 58 8.72 -2.39 -6.64
N GLY A 59 7.98 -1.39 -7.12
CA GLY A 59 6.95 -1.57 -8.15
C GLY A 59 7.54 -2.11 -9.45
N ILE A 60 8.70 -1.60 -9.89
CA ILE A 60 9.42 -2.13 -11.05
C ILE A 60 9.83 -3.59 -10.82
N GLY A 61 10.38 -3.91 -9.64
CA GLY A 61 10.78 -5.29 -9.30
C GLY A 61 9.61 -6.27 -9.34
N ILE A 62 8.48 -5.90 -8.72
CA ILE A 62 7.25 -6.70 -8.75
C ILE A 62 6.71 -6.81 -10.18
N PHE A 63 6.69 -5.73 -10.94
CA PHE A 63 6.20 -5.71 -12.32
C PHE A 63 7.01 -6.61 -13.25
N VAL A 64 8.34 -6.54 -13.18
CA VAL A 64 9.21 -7.40 -13.99
C VAL A 64 9.06 -8.86 -13.59
N THR A 65 8.95 -9.15 -12.29
CA THR A 65 8.73 -10.53 -11.82
C THR A 65 7.37 -11.05 -12.29
N SER A 66 6.33 -10.23 -12.19
CA SER A 66 4.98 -10.57 -12.66
C SER A 66 4.92 -10.86 -14.16
N ASN A 67 5.66 -10.11 -14.99
CA ASN A 67 5.68 -10.35 -16.44
C ASN A 67 6.55 -11.54 -16.86
N ASN A 68 7.42 -12.03 -15.97
CA ASN A 68 8.21 -13.24 -16.23
C ASN A 68 7.40 -14.51 -15.98
N ILE A 69 6.38 -14.46 -15.12
CA ILE A 69 5.40 -15.52 -14.97
C ILE A 69 4.67 -15.64 -16.31
N ARG A 70 4.71 -16.82 -16.92
CA ARG A 70 3.85 -17.10 -18.10
C ARG A 70 2.73 -18.03 -17.69
N GLU A 71 1.56 -17.66 -18.15
CA GLU A 71 0.30 -18.32 -17.85
C GLU A 71 -0.34 -18.74 -19.17
N ILE A 72 -0.89 -19.95 -19.21
CA ILE A 72 -1.70 -20.43 -20.34
C ILE A 72 -3.06 -20.86 -19.80
N GLU A 73 -4.11 -20.28 -20.36
CA GLU A 73 -5.49 -20.63 -20.05
C GLU A 73 -6.11 -21.44 -21.20
N ILE A 74 -6.71 -22.57 -20.86
CA ILE A 74 -7.38 -23.47 -21.82
C ILE A 74 -8.83 -23.66 -21.37
N ASP A 75 -9.79 -23.24 -22.19
CA ASP A 75 -11.21 -23.47 -21.95
C ASP A 75 -11.59 -24.91 -22.29
N TYR A 76 -12.18 -25.64 -21.34
CA TYR A 76 -12.63 -27.01 -21.49
C TYR A 76 -14.15 -27.18 -21.30
N ASN A 77 -14.91 -26.09 -21.25
CA ASN A 77 -16.35 -26.09 -21.04
C ASN A 77 -17.13 -26.75 -22.19
N GLY A 78 -16.54 -26.77 -23.39
CA GLY A 78 -17.17 -27.38 -24.56
C GLY A 78 -18.31 -26.54 -25.16
N THR A 79 -18.63 -25.36 -24.64
CA THR A 79 -19.76 -24.54 -25.13
C THR A 79 -19.62 -24.10 -26.58
N GLU A 80 -18.40 -24.00 -27.08
CA GLU A 80 -18.17 -23.67 -28.48
C GLU A 80 -18.35 -24.92 -29.36
N PRO A 81 -19.15 -24.85 -30.44
CA PRO A 81 -19.43 -26.01 -31.30
C PRO A 81 -18.19 -26.50 -32.08
N SER A 82 -17.16 -25.66 -32.19
CA SER A 82 -15.85 -26.01 -32.76
C SER A 82 -14.99 -26.84 -31.81
N SER A 83 -15.31 -26.83 -30.50
CA SER A 83 -14.47 -27.45 -29.48
C SER A 83 -14.68 -28.96 -29.42
N PRO A 84 -13.61 -29.75 -29.19
CA PRO A 84 -13.70 -31.20 -29.10
C PRO A 84 -14.53 -31.67 -27.89
N CYS A 85 -14.69 -30.83 -26.86
CA CYS A 85 -15.47 -31.15 -25.66
C CYS A 85 -16.96 -30.84 -25.79
N ASN A 86 -17.42 -30.25 -26.90
CA ASN A 86 -18.84 -29.93 -27.09
C ASN A 86 -19.76 -31.16 -27.03
N GLN A 87 -19.28 -32.30 -27.52
CA GLN A 87 -20.03 -33.56 -27.51
C GLN A 87 -20.34 -34.03 -26.09
N CYS A 88 -19.51 -33.68 -25.11
CA CYS A 88 -19.68 -34.05 -23.71
C CYS A 88 -20.70 -33.20 -22.95
N LEU A 89 -21.30 -32.19 -23.58
CA LEU A 89 -22.45 -31.47 -23.01
C LEU A 89 -23.73 -32.30 -23.06
N SER A 90 -23.79 -33.30 -23.95
CA SER A 90 -24.95 -34.18 -24.07
C SER A 90 -24.95 -35.23 -22.96
N PRO A 91 -26.09 -35.46 -22.27
CA PRO A 91 -26.19 -36.46 -21.20
C PRO A 91 -26.12 -37.90 -21.71
N ASP A 92 -26.26 -38.10 -23.03
CA ASP A 92 -26.35 -39.42 -23.66
C ASP A 92 -24.98 -40.12 -23.83
N VAL A 93 -23.88 -39.39 -23.60
CA VAL A 93 -22.51 -39.90 -23.76
C VAL A 93 -21.87 -40.05 -22.39
N THR A 94 -21.96 -41.24 -21.77
CA THR A 94 -21.27 -41.55 -20.52
C THR A 94 -20.56 -42.91 -20.57
N PRO A 95 -19.25 -42.98 -20.25
CA PRO A 95 -18.35 -41.88 -19.87
C PRO A 95 -17.89 -41.05 -21.08
N CYS A 96 -18.01 -39.72 -20.99
CA CYS A 96 -17.44 -38.81 -22.00
C CYS A 96 -16.02 -38.39 -21.60
N VAL A 97 -15.06 -38.57 -22.50
CA VAL A 97 -13.69 -38.09 -22.35
C VAL A 97 -13.35 -37.24 -23.56
N CYS A 98 -12.99 -35.98 -23.34
CA CYS A 98 -12.53 -35.10 -24.40
C CYS A 98 -11.04 -34.78 -24.24
N THR A 99 -10.36 -34.55 -25.36
CA THR A 99 -8.93 -34.23 -25.40
C THR A 99 -8.75 -32.89 -26.07
N ILE A 100 -8.03 -31.98 -25.42
CA ILE A 100 -7.71 -30.65 -25.95
C ILE A 100 -6.21 -30.60 -26.21
N ASN A 101 -5.85 -30.36 -27.47
CA ASN A 101 -4.47 -30.19 -27.87
C ASN A 101 -4.09 -28.72 -27.75
N PHE A 102 -2.99 -28.43 -27.07
CA PHE A 102 -2.42 -27.10 -26.97
C PHE A 102 -0.91 -27.16 -27.23
N THR A 103 -0.34 -26.01 -27.62
CA THR A 103 1.10 -25.88 -27.87
C THR A 103 1.67 -24.80 -26.98
N LEU A 104 2.93 -24.99 -26.59
CA LEU A 104 3.66 -24.07 -25.73
C LEU A 104 4.59 -23.22 -26.59
N GLU A 105 4.23 -21.95 -26.80
CA GLU A 105 5.03 -21.04 -27.62
C GLU A 105 6.42 -20.75 -27.02
N LYS A 106 6.54 -20.88 -25.70
CA LYS A 106 7.78 -20.65 -24.95
C LYS A 106 8.01 -21.79 -23.98
N ALA A 107 9.25 -22.26 -23.87
CA ALA A 107 9.63 -23.28 -22.90
C ALA A 107 9.42 -22.75 -21.47
N PHE A 108 8.83 -23.54 -20.57
CA PHE A 108 8.72 -23.20 -19.16
C PHE A 108 10.08 -23.43 -18.48
N GLU A 109 10.75 -22.36 -18.05
CA GLU A 109 12.01 -22.46 -17.31
C GLU A 109 11.71 -22.50 -15.82
N GLY A 110 11.45 -23.69 -15.26
CA GLY A 110 11.19 -23.86 -13.83
C GLY A 110 10.17 -24.93 -13.50
N ASN A 111 9.56 -24.79 -12.32
CA ASN A 111 8.46 -25.64 -11.86
C ASN A 111 7.17 -25.23 -12.58
N VAL A 112 6.31 -26.20 -12.88
CA VAL A 112 5.03 -25.96 -13.53
C VAL A 112 3.91 -26.36 -12.59
N PHE A 113 2.93 -25.48 -12.43
CA PHE A 113 1.75 -25.67 -11.60
C PHE A 113 0.50 -25.67 -12.49
N MET A 114 -0.38 -26.65 -12.26
CA MET A 114 -1.64 -26.79 -13.00
C MET A 114 -2.81 -26.53 -12.04
N TYR A 115 -3.68 -25.61 -12.44
CA TYR A 115 -4.89 -25.25 -11.71
C TYR A 115 -6.12 -25.50 -12.58
N TYR A 116 -7.23 -25.87 -11.96
CA TYR A 116 -8.52 -25.96 -12.63
C TYR A 116 -9.48 -24.93 -12.03
N GLY A 117 -10.04 -24.08 -12.86
CA GLY A 117 -11.10 -23.13 -12.50
C GLY A 117 -12.46 -23.78 -12.64
N LEU A 118 -13.33 -23.66 -11.62
CA LEU A 118 -14.70 -24.19 -11.67
C LEU A 118 -15.72 -23.16 -12.17
N ILE A 119 -15.50 -21.88 -11.86
CA ILE A 119 -16.43 -20.77 -12.19
C ILE A 119 -16.23 -20.32 -13.65
N SER A 120 -14.98 -20.35 -14.10
CA SER A 120 -14.62 -20.30 -15.50
C SER A 120 -13.90 -21.61 -15.75
N ILE A 121 -14.61 -22.57 -16.36
CA ILE A 121 -14.20 -23.96 -16.59
C ILE A 121 -12.97 -23.98 -17.51
N LYS A 122 -11.81 -23.64 -16.92
CA LYS A 122 -10.53 -23.40 -17.57
C LYS A 122 -9.41 -24.09 -16.81
N ILE A 123 -8.47 -24.67 -17.55
CA ILE A 123 -7.20 -25.14 -17.02
C ILE A 123 -6.22 -23.98 -17.13
N ILE A 124 -5.56 -23.65 -16.03
CA ILE A 124 -4.55 -22.60 -15.96
C ILE A 124 -3.22 -23.28 -15.64
N VAL A 125 -2.25 -23.14 -16.55
CA VAL A 125 -0.89 -23.61 -16.34
C VAL A 125 -0.01 -22.40 -16.07
N VAL A 126 0.63 -22.39 -14.91
CA VAL A 126 1.46 -21.28 -14.42
C VAL A 126 2.87 -21.81 -14.14
N MET A 127 3.89 -21.00 -14.40
CA MET A 127 5.27 -21.24 -13.94
C MET A 127 5.72 -20.26 -12.87
#